data_AF-S7MP80-F1
#
_entry.id   AF-S7MP80-F1
#
_cell.length_a   1.000
_cell.length_b   1.000
_cell.length_c   1.000
_cell.angle_alpha   90.00
_cell.angle_beta   90.00
_cell.angle_gamma   90.00
#
_symmetry.space_group_name_H-M   'P 1'
#
loop_
_entity.id
_entity.type
_entity.pdbx_description
1 polymer ?
#
loop_
_entity_poly.entity_id
_entity_poly.type
_entity_poly.pdbx_seq_one_letter_code
_entity_poly.pdbx_strand_id
1 'polypeptide(L)'
;MISAVVWGMVLLIMVPNMVIPIKDIKEKPNVGCMEFKKEFGRNWHLLTNFICIAIFLNFSAIILISNCLVIRQLYRNKDNENYSNVKRALVNILLVTTAYIICFVPYHIVRIPYTLSQTEVISDCPTRISLFKAKEATLLLAVSNLCFDPLLYYQLSKAFRLKVTATFASGKENRAQKEKSSCENDA
;
A
#
# COMPACT_ATOMS: atom_id res chain seq x y z
N MET A 1 2.49 -2.66 22.58
CA MET A 1 3.58 -3.67 22.51
C MET A 1 3.77 -4.20 21.08
N ILE A 2 2.79 -4.82 20.44
CA ILE A 2 2.92 -5.36 19.06
C ILE A 2 3.32 -4.28 18.03
N SER A 3 2.68 -3.11 18.06
CA SER A 3 3.02 -2.01 17.14
C SER A 3 4.48 -1.52 17.30
N ALA A 4 4.98 -1.43 18.53
CA ALA A 4 6.37 -1.03 18.79
C ALA A 4 7.37 -2.05 18.22
N VAL A 5 7.05 -3.35 18.31
CA VAL A 5 7.86 -4.43 17.72
C VAL A 5 7.87 -4.30 16.20
N VAL A 6 6.70 -4.11 15.56
CA VAL A 6 6.60 -3.95 14.10
C VAL A 6 7.41 -2.74 13.63
N TRP A 7 7.25 -1.58 14.28
CA TRP A 7 8.00 -0.38 13.93
C TRP A 7 9.50 -0.54 14.16
N GLY A 8 9.91 -1.17 15.26
CA GLY A 8 11.31 -1.49 15.53
C GLY A 8 11.93 -2.35 14.43
N MET A 9 11.24 -3.41 14.00
CA MET A 9 11.69 -4.28 12.91
C MET A 9 11.79 -3.53 11.57
N VAL A 10 10.81 -2.69 11.24
CA VAL A 10 10.82 -1.89 10.01
C VAL A 10 12.00 -0.92 9.99
N LEU A 11 12.22 -0.19 11.08
CA LEU A 11 13.33 0.75 11.20
C LEU A 11 14.69 0.03 11.12
N LEU A 12 14.82 -1.11 11.79
CA LEU A 12 16.03 -1.94 11.75
C LEU A 12 16.38 -2.39 10.33
N ILE A 13 15.38 -2.68 9.49
CA ILE A 13 15.61 -3.14 8.11
C ILE A 13 15.86 -1.96 7.16
N MET A 14 15.14 -0.85 7.32
CA MET A 14 15.15 0.28 6.37
C MET A 14 16.30 1.27 6.62
N VAL A 15 16.62 1.57 7.88
CA VAL A 15 17.64 2.57 8.21
C VAL A 15 19.03 2.15 7.74
N PRO A 16 19.51 0.91 7.98
CA PRO A 16 20.80 0.47 7.44
C PRO A 16 20.84 0.49 5.92
N ASN A 17 19.72 0.21 5.26
CA ASN A 17 19.61 0.28 3.80
C ASN A 17 19.78 1.70 3.25
N MET A 18 19.39 2.73 3.98
CA MET A 18 19.64 4.12 3.58
C MET A 18 21.06 4.58 3.97
N VAL A 19 21.57 4.14 5.12
CA VAL A 19 22.83 4.65 5.71
C VAL A 19 24.09 3.98 5.14
N ILE A 20 24.02 2.71 4.72
CA ILE A 20 25.19 1.94 4.26
C ILE A 20 25.44 2.14 2.75
N PRO A 21 26.67 2.48 2.33
CA PRO A 21 27.42 3.73 2.48
C PRO A 21 27.21 4.72 1.30
N ILE A 22 27.69 5.95 1.44
CA ILE A 22 27.77 6.99 0.39
C ILE A 22 29.18 6.96 -0.21
N LYS A 23 29.34 6.45 -1.44
CA LYS A 23 30.52 6.75 -2.26
C LYS A 23 30.37 8.17 -2.79
N ASP A 24 31.43 8.96 -2.71
CA ASP A 24 31.50 10.21 -3.46
C ASP A 24 31.62 9.88 -4.95
N ILE A 25 30.59 10.23 -5.72
CA ILE A 25 30.55 10.08 -7.18
C ILE A 25 30.59 11.47 -7.78
N LYS A 26 31.40 11.65 -8.83
CA LYS A 26 31.38 12.90 -9.61
C LYS A 26 29.99 13.14 -10.19
N GLU A 27 29.51 14.38 -10.12
CA GLU A 27 28.20 14.75 -10.66
C GLU A 27 28.06 14.31 -12.13
N LYS A 28 26.99 13.57 -12.41
CA LYS A 28 26.59 13.13 -13.75
C LYS A 28 25.07 13.24 -13.88
N PRO A 29 24.53 13.50 -15.08
CA PRO A 29 23.10 13.75 -15.27
C PRO A 29 22.20 12.56 -14.92
N ASN A 30 22.71 11.32 -14.92
CA ASN A 30 21.95 10.10 -14.64
C ASN A 30 22.66 9.21 -13.61
N VAL A 31 22.83 9.70 -12.37
CA VAL A 31 23.37 8.87 -11.27
C VAL A 31 22.28 8.04 -10.61
N GLY A 32 22.48 6.72 -10.53
CA GLY A 32 21.57 5.81 -9.84
C GLY A 32 21.90 5.66 -8.35
N CYS A 33 20.88 5.48 -7.49
CA CYS A 33 21.08 5.27 -6.05
C CYS A 33 22.02 4.08 -5.71
N MET A 34 22.04 3.04 -6.56
CA MET A 34 22.92 1.89 -6.38
C MET A 34 24.39 2.16 -6.70
N GLU A 35 24.70 3.22 -7.43
CA GLU A 35 26.09 3.59 -7.73
C GLU A 35 26.78 4.12 -6.48
N PHE A 36 26.03 4.80 -5.60
CA PHE A 36 26.54 5.31 -4.32
C PHE A 36 26.93 4.19 -3.36
N LYS A 37 26.44 2.96 -3.55
CA LYS A 37 26.74 1.83 -2.67
C LYS A 37 28.05 1.14 -3.06
N LYS A 38 28.95 0.96 -2.08
CA LYS A 38 30.05 -0.02 -2.17
C LYS A 38 29.49 -1.45 -2.30
N GLU A 39 30.34 -2.39 -2.69
CA GLU A 39 29.98 -3.81 -2.87
C GLU A 39 29.24 -4.38 -1.65
N PHE A 40 29.73 -4.10 -0.44
CA PHE A 40 29.05 -4.46 0.80
C PHE A 40 27.61 -3.91 0.90
N GLY A 41 27.40 -2.64 0.55
CA GLY A 41 26.08 -2.02 0.57
C GLY A 41 25.14 -2.55 -0.52
N ARG A 42 25.68 -2.97 -1.67
CA ARG A 42 24.93 -3.64 -2.74
C ARG A 42 24.46 -5.03 -2.29
N ASN A 43 25.35 -5.83 -1.71
CA ASN A 43 25.02 -7.15 -1.18
C ASN A 43 24.03 -7.07 -0.03
N TRP A 44 24.18 -6.08 0.87
CA TRP A 44 23.22 -5.81 1.92
C TRP A 44 21.84 -5.41 1.38
N HIS A 45 21.79 -4.53 0.39
CA HIS A 45 20.54 -4.12 -0.26
C HIS A 45 19.83 -5.30 -0.91
N LEU A 46 20.58 -6.18 -1.59
CA LEU A 46 20.04 -7.41 -2.18
C LEU A 46 19.45 -8.32 -1.10
N LEU A 47 20.24 -8.65 -0.08
CA LEU A 47 19.83 -9.52 1.02
C LEU A 47 18.57 -9.02 1.71
N THR A 48 18.57 -7.75 2.10
CA THR A 48 17.42 -7.14 2.79
C THR A 48 16.18 -7.06 1.89
N ASN A 49 16.33 -6.82 0.59
CA ASN A 49 15.20 -6.85 -0.34
C ASN A 49 14.60 -8.25 -0.44
N PHE A 50 15.42 -9.29 -0.56
CA PHE A 50 14.94 -10.67 -0.57
C PHE A 50 14.24 -11.04 0.74
N ILE A 51 14.79 -10.64 1.89
CA ILE A 51 14.15 -10.82 3.20
C ILE A 51 12.79 -10.12 3.23
N CYS A 52 12.70 -8.86 2.79
CA CYS A 52 11.43 -8.13 2.74
C CYS A 52 10.39 -8.81 1.84
N ILE A 53 10.82 -9.30 0.68
CA ILE A 53 9.95 -10.03 -0.26
C ILE A 53 9.48 -11.35 0.35
N ALA A 54 10.37 -12.10 0.98
CA ALA A 54 10.01 -13.35 1.66
C ALA A 54 8.99 -13.09 2.77
N ILE A 55 9.23 -12.10 3.64
CA ILE A 55 8.28 -11.67 4.68
C ILE A 55 6.93 -11.33 4.04
N PHE A 56 6.93 -10.48 3.00
CA PHE A 56 5.70 -10.10 2.31
C PHE A 56 4.93 -11.30 1.74
N LEU A 57 5.62 -12.25 1.09
CA LEU A 57 4.98 -13.42 0.50
C LEU A 57 4.37 -14.34 1.58
N ASN A 58 5.06 -14.53 2.70
CA ASN A 58 4.54 -15.32 3.83
C ASN A 58 3.27 -14.69 4.41
N PHE A 59 3.31 -13.39 4.76
CA PHE A 59 2.12 -12.70 5.28
C PHE A 59 0.99 -12.61 4.24
N SER A 60 1.32 -12.37 2.97
CA SER A 60 0.34 -12.39 1.87
C SER A 60 -0.35 -13.73 1.76
N ALA A 61 0.39 -14.85 1.80
CA ALA A 61 -0.19 -16.18 1.75
C ALA A 61 -1.16 -16.41 2.91
N ILE A 62 -0.76 -16.06 4.14
CA ILE A 62 -1.61 -16.18 5.33
C ILE A 62 -2.92 -15.38 5.17
N ILE A 63 -2.82 -14.12 4.74
CA ILE A 63 -3.98 -13.23 4.56
C ILE A 63 -4.90 -13.77 3.46
N LEU A 64 -4.35 -14.14 2.30
CA LEU A 64 -5.15 -14.61 1.16
C LEU A 64 -5.82 -15.96 1.46
N ILE A 65 -5.10 -16.89 2.09
CA ILE A 65 -5.66 -18.20 2.46
C ILE A 65 -6.75 -18.01 3.53
N SER A 66 -6.48 -17.24 4.58
CA SER A 66 -7.48 -17.00 5.63
C SER A 66 -8.73 -16.30 5.09
N ASN A 67 -8.59 -15.26 4.28
CA ASN A 67 -9.72 -14.61 3.63
C ASN A 67 -10.48 -15.58 2.70
N CYS A 68 -9.78 -16.43 1.95
CA CYS A 68 -10.41 -17.46 1.11
C CYS A 68 -11.22 -18.47 1.93
N LEU A 69 -10.68 -18.93 3.07
CA LEU A 69 -11.38 -19.84 3.98
C LEU A 69 -12.62 -19.17 4.60
N VAL A 70 -12.50 -17.92 5.05
CA VAL A 70 -13.63 -17.14 5.58
C VAL A 70 -14.70 -16.97 4.51
N ILE A 71 -14.32 -16.57 3.29
CA ILE A 71 -15.24 -16.44 2.15
C ILE A 71 -15.96 -17.77 1.90
N ARG A 72 -15.25 -18.90 1.83
CA ARG A 72 -15.83 -20.23 1.61
C ARG A 72 -16.82 -20.61 2.71
N GLN A 73 -16.45 -20.41 3.98
CA GLN A 73 -17.33 -20.69 5.12
C GLN A 73 -18.59 -19.82 5.07
N LEU A 74 -18.44 -18.57 4.68
CA LEU A 74 -19.52 -17.60 4.60
C LEU A 74 -20.49 -17.91 3.44
N TYR A 75 -19.96 -18.38 2.30
CA TYR A 75 -20.76 -18.87 1.18
C TYR A 75 -21.52 -20.16 1.52
N ARG A 76 -20.91 -21.07 2.30
CA ARG A 76 -21.56 -22.32 2.71
C ARG A 76 -22.74 -22.08 3.65
N ASN A 77 -22.67 -21.04 4.47
CA ASN A 77 -23.69 -20.70 5.46
C ASN A 77 -24.70 -19.65 4.93
N LYS A 78 -24.84 -19.55 3.60
CA LYS A 78 -25.63 -18.52 2.91
C LYS A 78 -27.14 -18.57 3.22
N ASP A 79 -27.68 -19.76 3.49
CA ASP A 79 -29.13 -19.97 3.64
C ASP A 79 -29.66 -19.68 5.06
N ASN A 80 -28.81 -19.17 5.97
CA ASN A 80 -29.23 -18.78 7.31
C ASN A 80 -29.91 -17.39 7.32
N GLU A 81 -30.82 -17.19 8.27
CA GLU A 81 -31.67 -15.99 8.47
C GLU A 81 -30.91 -14.64 8.51
N ASN A 82 -29.59 -14.68 8.73
CA ASN A 82 -28.71 -13.51 8.89
C ASN A 82 -27.95 -13.10 7.59
N TYR A 83 -28.42 -13.54 6.41
CA TYR A 83 -27.73 -13.39 5.12
C TYR A 83 -27.36 -11.94 4.74
N SER A 84 -28.13 -10.93 5.16
CA SER A 84 -27.87 -9.53 4.82
C SER A 84 -26.58 -8.99 5.47
N ASN A 85 -26.35 -9.31 6.75
CA ASN A 85 -25.16 -8.94 7.51
C ASN A 85 -23.92 -9.69 7.00
N VAL A 86 -24.10 -10.99 6.71
CA VAL A 86 -23.11 -11.88 6.09
C VAL A 86 -22.66 -11.35 4.73
N LYS A 87 -23.60 -10.97 3.86
CA LYS A 87 -23.31 -10.39 2.54
C LYS A 87 -22.50 -9.11 2.66
N ARG A 88 -22.83 -8.24 3.63
CA ARG A 88 -22.06 -7.00 3.86
C ARG A 88 -20.62 -7.28 4.30
N ALA A 89 -20.43 -8.22 5.24
CA ALA A 89 -19.09 -8.63 5.67
C ALA A 89 -18.28 -9.23 4.50
N LEU A 90 -18.90 -10.05 3.67
CA LEU A 90 -18.29 -10.62 2.47
C LEU A 90 -17.79 -9.55 1.50
N VAL A 91 -18.66 -8.57 1.17
CA VAL A 91 -18.31 -7.46 0.28
C VAL A 91 -17.12 -6.67 0.84
N ASN A 92 -17.11 -6.41 2.15
CA ASN A 92 -16.00 -5.71 2.79
C ASN A 92 -14.69 -6.49 2.68
N ILE A 93 -14.69 -7.80 2.97
CA ILE A 93 -13.49 -8.65 2.87
C ILE A 93 -12.98 -8.69 1.44
N LEU A 94 -13.87 -8.87 0.46
CA LEU A 94 -13.52 -8.89 -0.97
C LEU A 94 -12.92 -7.56 -1.42
N LEU A 95 -13.49 -6.44 -0.99
CA LEU A 95 -12.99 -5.12 -1.34
C LEU A 95 -11.60 -4.88 -0.75
N VAL A 96 -11.40 -5.13 0.55
CA VAL A 96 -10.08 -5.01 1.21
C VAL A 96 -9.06 -5.90 0.51
N THR A 97 -9.42 -7.16 0.24
CA THR A 97 -8.52 -8.13 -0.41
C THR A 97 -8.16 -7.70 -1.83
N THR A 98 -9.12 -7.18 -2.60
CA THR A 98 -8.89 -6.72 -3.97
C THR A 98 -7.99 -5.49 -3.99
N ALA A 99 -8.25 -4.51 -3.11
CA ALA A 99 -7.39 -3.33 -2.97
C ALA A 99 -5.96 -3.72 -2.59
N TYR A 100 -5.79 -4.64 -1.65
CA TYR A 100 -4.48 -5.19 -1.28
C TYR A 100 -3.75 -5.81 -2.47
N ILE A 101 -4.43 -6.68 -3.22
CA ILE A 101 -3.83 -7.36 -4.37
C ILE A 101 -3.37 -6.35 -5.41
N ILE A 102 -4.23 -5.40 -5.78
CA ILE A 102 -3.93 -4.40 -6.82
C ILE A 102 -2.78 -3.48 -6.39
N CYS A 103 -2.71 -3.08 -5.12
CA CYS A 103 -1.70 -2.14 -4.65
C CYS A 103 -0.34 -2.82 -4.41
N PHE A 104 -0.31 -3.99 -3.76
CA PHE A 104 0.96 -4.54 -3.26
C PHE A 104 1.55 -5.65 -4.13
N VAL A 105 0.72 -6.53 -4.70
CA VAL A 105 1.23 -7.72 -5.41
C VAL A 105 2.05 -7.35 -6.66
N PRO A 106 1.59 -6.43 -7.54
CA PRO A 106 2.37 -6.02 -8.72
C PRO A 106 3.76 -5.50 -8.37
N TYR A 107 3.86 -4.66 -7.32
CA TYR A 107 5.14 -4.11 -6.89
C TYR A 107 6.11 -5.20 -6.47
N HIS A 108 5.68 -6.14 -5.63
CA HIS A 108 6.57 -7.19 -5.15
C HIS A 108 6.99 -8.19 -6.24
N ILE A 109 6.12 -8.46 -7.23
CA ILE A 109 6.48 -9.27 -8.40
C ILE A 109 7.55 -8.57 -9.24
N VAL A 110 7.37 -7.29 -9.58
CA VAL A 110 8.31 -6.52 -10.42
C VAL A 110 9.62 -6.24 -9.69
N ARG A 111 9.58 -6.13 -8.36
CA ARG A 111 10.75 -5.85 -7.53
C ARG A 111 11.81 -6.94 -7.60
N ILE A 112 11.42 -8.21 -7.78
CA ILE A 112 12.36 -9.34 -7.92
C ILE A 112 13.27 -9.18 -9.14
N PRO A 113 12.75 -9.15 -10.40
CA PRO A 113 13.59 -8.99 -11.58
C PRO A 113 14.29 -7.63 -11.62
N TYR A 114 13.67 -6.55 -11.11
CA TYR A 114 14.35 -5.26 -11.01
C TYR A 114 15.57 -5.31 -10.06
N THR A 115 15.45 -5.99 -8.92
CA THR A 115 16.57 -6.17 -7.98
C THR A 115 17.69 -7.01 -8.60
N LEU A 116 17.34 -8.06 -9.33
CA LEU A 116 18.31 -8.85 -10.11
C LEU A 116 18.93 -8.04 -11.27
N SER A 117 18.20 -7.09 -11.86
CA SER A 117 18.75 -6.24 -12.90
C SER A 117 19.79 -5.23 -12.41
N GLN A 118 19.81 -4.98 -11.09
CA GLN A 118 20.81 -4.15 -10.43
C GLN A 118 22.09 -4.94 -10.08
N THR A 119 22.11 -6.25 -10.35
CA THR A 119 23.33 -7.06 -10.35
C THR A 119 23.82 -7.28 -11.78
N GLU A 120 25.03 -7.84 -11.92
CA GLU A 120 25.62 -8.19 -13.22
C GLU A 120 24.84 -9.32 -13.96
N VAL A 121 23.72 -9.80 -13.41
CA VAL A 121 22.94 -10.94 -13.97
C VAL A 121 22.12 -10.54 -15.20
N ILE A 122 21.60 -9.31 -15.27
CA ILE A 122 20.89 -8.79 -16.45
C ILE A 122 21.70 -7.61 -16.99
N SER A 123 22.35 -7.81 -18.13
CA SER A 123 23.23 -6.83 -18.79
C SER A 123 22.54 -6.00 -19.88
N ASP A 124 21.35 -6.42 -20.33
CA ASP A 124 20.63 -5.74 -21.42
C ASP A 124 20.02 -4.40 -21.00
N CYS A 125 20.41 -3.32 -21.69
CA CYS A 125 20.01 -1.95 -21.36
C CYS A 125 18.50 -1.69 -21.57
N PRO A 126 17.87 -2.06 -22.70
CA PRO A 126 16.43 -1.99 -22.88
C PRO A 126 15.64 -2.67 -21.76
N THR A 127 16.07 -3.87 -21.36
CA THR A 127 15.43 -4.63 -20.27
C THR A 127 15.53 -3.90 -18.94
N ARG A 128 16.70 -3.34 -18.60
CA ARG A 128 16.88 -2.53 -17.38
C ARG A 128 15.97 -1.31 -17.34
N ILE A 129 15.84 -0.58 -18.46
CA ILE A 129 14.95 0.58 -18.57
C ILE A 129 13.48 0.16 -18.40
N SER A 130 13.08 -0.94 -19.02
CA SER A 130 11.72 -1.48 -18.89
C SER A 130 11.39 -1.85 -17.44
N LEU A 131 12.29 -2.57 -16.76
CA LEU A 131 12.14 -2.95 -15.35
C LEU A 131 12.10 -1.73 -14.43
N PHE A 132 12.90 -0.69 -14.72
CA PHE A 132 12.85 0.57 -13.98
C PHE A 132 11.51 1.29 -14.16
N LYS A 133 10.95 1.35 -15.38
CA LYS A 133 9.63 1.95 -15.57
C LYS A 133 8.53 1.14 -14.88
N ALA A 134 8.60 -0.18 -14.96
CA ALA A 134 7.65 -1.08 -14.31
C ALA A 134 7.70 -0.94 -12.78
N LYS A 135 8.89 -0.85 -12.17
CA LYS A 135 9.01 -0.71 -10.71
C LYS A 135 8.50 0.64 -10.21
N GLU A 136 8.68 1.72 -10.95
CA GLU A 136 8.11 3.04 -10.62
C GLU A 136 6.58 3.04 -10.75
N ALA A 137 6.04 2.50 -11.85
CA ALA A 137 4.59 2.42 -12.04
C ALA A 137 3.90 1.58 -10.95
N THR A 138 4.47 0.42 -10.62
CA THR A 138 3.93 -0.44 -9.56
C THR A 138 4.16 0.13 -8.16
N LEU A 139 5.20 0.93 -7.93
CA LEU A 139 5.39 1.67 -6.70
C LEU A 139 4.27 2.70 -6.49
N LEU A 140 3.85 3.41 -7.54
CA LEU A 140 2.72 4.34 -7.47
C LEU A 140 1.41 3.63 -7.10
N LEU A 141 1.19 2.41 -7.63
CA LEU A 141 0.06 1.57 -7.22
C LEU A 141 0.13 1.21 -5.73
N ALA A 142 1.32 0.85 -5.23
CA ALA A 142 1.51 0.52 -3.81
C ALA A 142 1.24 1.72 -2.89
N VAL A 143 1.71 2.91 -3.26
CA VAL A 143 1.47 4.15 -2.51
C VAL A 143 -0.01 4.52 -2.51
N SER A 144 -0.74 4.20 -3.57
CA SER A 144 -2.18 4.45 -3.67
C SER A 144 -2.99 3.71 -2.59
N ASN A 145 -2.43 2.68 -1.92
CA ASN A 145 -3.05 2.02 -0.76
C ASN A 145 -3.47 3.02 0.34
N LEU A 146 -2.72 4.12 0.51
CA LEU A 146 -3.03 5.19 1.46
C LEU A 146 -4.40 5.83 1.21
N CYS A 147 -4.84 5.88 -0.05
CA CYS A 147 -6.15 6.42 -0.43
C CYS A 147 -7.28 5.43 -0.15
N PHE A 148 -6.97 4.12 -0.07
CA PHE A 148 -7.96 3.09 0.23
C PHE A 148 -8.26 3.03 1.73
N ASP A 149 -7.34 3.41 2.61
CA ASP A 149 -7.56 3.37 4.06
C ASP A 149 -8.82 4.17 4.47
N PRO A 150 -9.01 5.46 4.10
CA PRO A 150 -10.23 6.21 4.41
C PRO A 150 -11.51 5.59 3.83
N LEU A 151 -11.43 5.03 2.61
CA LEU A 151 -12.55 4.36 1.95
C LEU A 151 -12.97 3.11 2.73
N LEU A 152 -12.00 2.33 3.19
CA LEU A 152 -12.22 1.15 4.03
C LEU A 152 -12.85 1.54 5.37
N TYR A 153 -12.33 2.55 6.07
CA TYR A 153 -12.90 3.03 7.33
C TYR A 153 -14.33 3.52 7.16
N TYR A 154 -14.62 4.23 6.06
CA TYR A 154 -15.97 4.64 5.73
C TYR A 154 -16.88 3.43 5.52
N GLN A 155 -16.50 2.41 4.76
CA GLN A 155 -17.41 1.28 4.53
C GLN A 155 -17.60 0.37 5.77
N LEU A 156 -16.55 0.18 6.55
CA LEU A 156 -16.51 -0.70 7.72
C LEU A 156 -17.21 -0.09 8.95
N SER A 157 -16.98 1.20 9.24
CA SER A 157 -17.43 1.82 10.49
C SER A 157 -18.70 2.66 10.30
N LYS A 158 -19.82 2.17 10.83
CA LYS A 158 -21.09 2.94 10.84
C LYS A 158 -20.93 4.27 11.58
N ALA A 159 -20.17 4.28 12.68
CA ALA A 159 -19.88 5.49 13.45
C ALA A 159 -19.07 6.52 12.64
N PHE A 160 -18.05 6.06 11.90
CA PHE A 160 -17.27 6.94 11.03
C PHE A 160 -18.13 7.53 9.91
N ARG A 161 -18.95 6.71 9.23
CA ARG A 161 -19.89 7.21 8.20
C ARG A 161 -20.82 8.29 8.73
N LEU A 162 -21.43 8.04 9.89
CA LEU A 162 -22.36 8.99 10.50
C LEU A 162 -21.67 10.32 10.80
N LYS A 163 -20.48 10.28 11.39
CA LYS A 163 -19.72 11.47 11.74
C LYS A 163 -19.29 12.26 10.49
N VAL A 164 -18.83 11.57 9.45
CA VAL A 164 -18.46 12.17 8.17
C VAL A 164 -19.68 12.82 7.50
N THR A 165 -20.79 12.09 7.40
CA THR A 165 -22.03 12.59 6.77
C THR A 165 -22.59 13.80 7.51
N ALA A 166 -22.59 13.77 8.85
CA ALA A 166 -23.02 14.90 9.67
C ALA A 166 -22.14 16.14 9.46
N THR A 167 -20.82 15.96 9.36
CA THR A 167 -19.88 17.06 9.12
C THR A 167 -20.13 17.72 7.76
N PHE A 168 -20.34 16.93 6.71
CA PHE A 168 -20.64 17.45 5.37
C PHE A 168 -22.05 18.06 5.25
N ALA A 169 -23.04 17.52 5.95
CA ALA A 169 -24.39 18.08 6.00
C ALA A 169 -24.42 19.43 6.74
N SER A 170 -23.72 19.53 7.87
CA SER A 170 -23.61 20.76 8.66
C SER A 170 -22.91 21.89 7.88
N GLY A 171 -21.93 21.57 7.02
CA GLY A 171 -21.33 22.54 6.10
C GLY A 171 -22.30 23.06 5.03
N LYS A 172 -23.22 22.22 4.55
CA LYS A 172 -24.28 22.62 3.59
C LYS A 172 -25.31 23.54 4.25
N GLU A 173 -25.73 23.22 5.47
CA GLU A 173 -26.70 23.99 6.25
C GLU A 173 -26.14 25.37 6.62
N ASN A 174 -24.90 25.44 7.09
CA ASN A 174 -24.21 26.70 7.37
C ASN A 174 -24.04 27.59 6.14
N ARG A 175 -23.79 26.99 4.96
CA ARG A 175 -23.67 27.75 3.70
C ARG A 175 -25.03 28.31 3.23
N ALA A 176 -26.08 27.50 3.31
CA ALA A 176 -27.44 27.94 2.99
C ALA A 176 -27.95 29.03 3.95
N GLN A 177 -27.60 28.95 5.24
CA GLN A 177 -27.98 29.96 6.23
C GLN A 177 -27.21 31.27 6.06
N LYS A 178 -25.94 31.20 5.66
CA LYS A 178 -25.13 32.39 5.32
C LYS A 178 -25.63 33.09 4.05
N GLU A 179 -26.00 32.34 3.02
CA GLU A 179 -26.60 32.89 1.79
C GLU A 179 -27.97 33.56 2.07
N LYS A 180 -28.79 32.97 2.95
CA LYS A 180 -30.05 33.59 3.40
C LYS A 180 -29.83 34.91 4.14
N SER A 181 -28.88 34.94 5.08
CA SER A 181 -28.56 36.17 5.83
C SER A 181 -27.97 37.29 4.97
N SER A 182 -27.32 36.95 3.85
CA SER A 182 -26.79 37.95 2.92
C SER A 182 -27.91 38.59 2.11
N CYS A 183 -28.86 37.80 1.61
CA CYS A 183 -30.01 38.33 0.84
C CYS A 183 -30.93 39.21 1.70
N GLU A 184 -31.01 38.97 3.01
CA GLU A 184 -31.87 39.74 3.92
C GLU A 184 -31.22 41.07 4.35
N ASN A 185 -29.90 41.22 4.16
CA ASN A 185 -29.18 42.46 4.45
C ASN A 185 -29.01 43.38 3.22
N ASP A 186 -29.30 42.87 2.02
CA ASP A 186 -29.23 43.60 0.74
C ASP A 186 -30.63 44.09 0.24
N ALA A 187 -31.69 43.91 1.05
CA ALA A 187 -33.05 44.38 0.81
C ALA A 187 -33.43 45.52 1.77
#